data_AF-L1PQB9-F1
#
_entry.id   AF-L1PQB9-F1
#
_cell.length_a   1.000
_cell.length_b   1.000
_cell.length_c   1.000
_cell.angle_alpha   90.00
_cell.angle_beta   90.00
_cell.angle_gamma   90.00
#
_symmetry.space_group_name_H-M   'P 1'
#
loop_
_entity.id
_entity.type
_entity.pdbx_description
1 polymer ?
#
loop_
_entity_poly.entity_id
_entity_poly.type
_entity_poly.pdbx_seq_one_letter_code
_entity_poly.pdbx_strand_id
1 'polypeptide(L)'
;MQQMETFFTQENIAYATTKFAANLPDKQKEEAIKKLLKKGADKNIVRFTKGTVLPNGFTKRAEAGEHMYAFDYAYQLKAVRNWLLGQHK
;
A
#
# COMPACT_ATOMS: atom_id res chain seq x y z
N MET A 1 4.47 11.65 -3.26
CA MET A 1 5.04 10.28 -3.27
C MET A 1 6.38 10.19 -4.02
N GLN A 2 6.53 10.71 -5.25
CA GLN A 2 7.83 10.77 -5.94
C GLN A 2 8.91 11.52 -5.16
N GLN A 3 8.59 12.69 -4.60
CA GLN A 3 9.53 13.49 -3.81
C GLN A 3 10.10 12.72 -2.59
N MET A 4 9.30 11.88 -1.95
CA MET A 4 9.74 11.06 -0.80
C MET A 4 10.70 9.95 -1.24
N GLU A 5 10.42 9.28 -2.36
CA GLU A 5 11.32 8.23 -2.88
C GLU A 5 12.63 8.84 -3.39
N THR A 6 12.58 10.02 -4.01
CA THR A 6 13.77 10.81 -4.37
C THR A 6 14.60 11.12 -3.13
N PHE A 7 13.97 11.64 -2.08
CA PHE A 7 14.65 11.92 -0.81
C PHE A 7 15.27 10.65 -0.20
N PHE A 8 14.55 9.52 -0.12
CA PHE A 8 15.11 8.27 0.40
C PHE A 8 16.30 7.78 -0.42
N THR A 9 16.27 7.98 -1.74
CA THR A 9 17.38 7.61 -2.62
C THR A 9 18.58 8.53 -2.39
N GLN A 10 18.36 9.84 -2.27
CA GLN A 10 19.40 10.84 -2.03
C GLN A 10 20.09 10.64 -0.68
N GLU A 11 19.33 10.32 0.37
CA GLU A 11 19.83 10.10 1.73
C GLU A 11 20.28 8.65 1.99
N ASN A 12 20.31 7.79 0.95
CA ASN A 12 20.65 6.37 1.06
C ASN A 12 19.84 5.61 2.13
N ILE A 13 18.57 5.99 2.30
CA ILE A 13 17.65 5.36 3.23
C ILE A 13 17.04 4.13 2.54
N ALA A 14 17.27 2.94 3.08
CA ALA A 14 16.69 1.72 2.56
C ALA A 14 15.15 1.74 2.67
N TYR A 15 14.47 1.47 1.57
CA TYR A 15 13.02 1.33 1.53
C TYR A 15 12.61 0.25 0.52
N ALA A 16 11.43 -0.30 0.74
CA ALA A 16 10.80 -1.21 -0.20
C ALA A 16 9.42 -0.66 -0.59
N THR A 17 9.05 -0.87 -1.85
CA THR A 17 7.78 -0.40 -2.40
C THR A 17 7.08 -1.50 -3.19
N THR A 18 5.76 -1.46 -3.19
CA THR A 18 4.90 -2.30 -4.03
C THR A 18 3.70 -1.51 -4.52
N LYS A 19 3.21 -1.84 -5.71
CA LYS A 19 2.03 -1.22 -6.30
C LYS A 19 1.12 -2.28 -6.89
N PHE A 20 -0.16 -2.23 -6.56
CA PHE A 20 -1.17 -3.15 -7.09
C PHE A 20 -2.58 -2.52 -7.04
N ALA A 21 -3.55 -3.13 -7.73
CA ALA A 21 -4.93 -2.64 -7.71
C ALA A 21 -5.63 -3.00 -6.39
N ALA A 22 -6.36 -2.05 -5.78
CA ALA A 22 -6.99 -2.25 -4.47
C ALA A 22 -8.09 -3.32 -4.50
N ASN A 23 -8.80 -3.43 -5.63
CA ASN A 23 -9.84 -4.43 -5.88
C ASN A 23 -9.31 -5.81 -6.33
N LEU A 24 -8.00 -6.08 -6.25
CA LEU A 24 -7.48 -7.43 -6.47
C LEU A 24 -8.03 -8.41 -5.42
N PRO A 25 -8.10 -9.72 -5.75
CA PRO A 25 -8.42 -10.75 -4.77
C PRO A 25 -7.49 -10.69 -3.56
N ASP A 26 -8.04 -10.86 -2.35
CA ASP A 26 -7.29 -10.75 -1.09
C ASP A 26 -6.03 -11.59 -1.05
N LYS A 27 -6.10 -12.82 -1.58
CA LYS A 27 -4.93 -13.71 -1.67
C LYS A 27 -3.77 -13.07 -2.44
N GLN A 28 -4.06 -12.40 -3.56
CA GLN A 28 -3.04 -11.75 -4.39
C GLN A 28 -2.48 -10.49 -3.70
N LYS A 29 -3.33 -9.71 -3.02
CA LYS A 29 -2.88 -8.56 -2.21
C LYS A 29 -1.93 -9.02 -1.11
N GLU A 30 -2.31 -10.05 -0.35
CA GLU A 30 -1.48 -10.62 0.72
C GLU A 30 -0.15 -11.19 0.21
N GLU A 31 -0.16 -11.86 -0.95
CA GLU A 31 1.07 -12.33 -1.58
C GLU A 31 2.01 -11.18 -1.98
N ALA A 32 1.47 -10.09 -2.54
CA ALA A 32 2.25 -8.90 -2.87
C ALA A 32 2.86 -8.25 -1.62
N ILE A 33 2.10 -8.18 -0.52
CA ILE A 33 2.61 -7.68 0.77
C ILE A 33 3.68 -8.60 1.36
N LYS A 34 3.48 -9.92 1.35
CA LYS A 34 4.50 -10.86 1.84
C LYS A 34 5.80 -10.76 1.05
N LYS A 35 5.73 -10.59 -0.28
CA LYS A 35 6.90 -10.34 -1.13
C LYS A 35 7.60 -9.02 -0.80
N LEU A 36 6.82 -7.97 -0.52
CA LEU A 36 7.35 -6.67 -0.08
C LEU A 36 8.10 -6.82 1.25
N LEU A 37 7.47 -7.38 2.28
CA LEU A 37 8.04 -7.50 3.63
C LEU A 37 9.26 -8.42 3.68
N LYS A 38 9.34 -9.44 2.81
CA LYS A 38 10.52 -10.31 2.66
C LYS A 38 11.78 -9.55 2.25
N LYS A 39 11.67 -8.34 1.70
CA LYS A 39 12.83 -7.48 1.38
C LYS A 39 13.53 -6.96 2.64
N GLY A 40 12.92 -7.09 3.82
CA GLY A 40 13.56 -6.75 5.10
C GLY A 40 13.85 -5.26 5.29
N ALA A 41 13.22 -4.38 4.51
CA ALA A 41 13.36 -2.94 4.70
C ALA A 41 12.56 -2.45 5.91
N ASP A 42 13.14 -1.54 6.69
CA ASP A 42 12.45 -0.89 7.82
C ASP A 42 11.31 0.02 7.34
N LYS A 43 11.41 0.51 6.10
CA LYS A 43 10.42 1.41 5.49
C LYS A 43 9.75 0.70 4.32
N ASN A 44 8.45 0.47 4.45
CA ASN A 44 7.64 -0.22 3.45
C ASN A 44 6.54 0.71 2.93
N ILE A 45 6.42 0.80 1.61
CA ILE A 45 5.44 1.66 0.92
C ILE A 45 4.49 0.78 0.11
N VAL A 46 3.20 0.88 0.40
CA VAL A 46 2.14 0.21 -0.37
C VAL A 46 1.37 1.26 -1.17
N ARG A 47 1.19 1.04 -2.47
CA ARG A 47 0.46 1.95 -3.36
C ARG A 47 -0.69 1.22 -4.04
N PHE A 48 -1.89 1.77 -3.92
CA PHE A 48 -3.02 1.35 -4.74
C PHE A 48 -3.03 2.06 -6.09
N THR A 49 -3.41 1.34 -7.14
CA THR A 49 -3.61 1.93 -8.47
C THR A 49 -4.84 2.85 -8.44
N LYS A 50 -4.69 4.09 -8.93
CA LYS A 50 -5.80 5.05 -9.05
C LYS A 50 -6.98 4.44 -9.83
N GLY A 51 -8.21 4.68 -9.38
CA GLY A 51 -9.41 4.16 -10.03
C GLY A 51 -9.74 2.70 -9.71
N THR A 52 -8.96 2.03 -8.86
CA THR A 52 -9.21 0.63 -8.45
C THR A 52 -9.74 0.51 -7.03
N VAL A 53 -9.92 1.64 -6.36
CA VAL A 53 -10.29 1.72 -4.95
C VAL A 53 -11.80 1.88 -4.81
N LEU A 54 -12.45 2.64 -5.68
CA LEU A 54 -13.90 2.77 -5.64
C LEU A 54 -14.60 1.46 -6.04
N PRO A 55 -15.70 1.08 -5.35
CA PRO A 55 -16.55 -0.03 -5.79
C PRO A 55 -17.13 0.21 -7.19
N ASN A 56 -17.54 -0.87 -7.86
CA ASN A 56 -18.24 -0.78 -9.14
C ASN A 56 -19.54 0.02 -8.99
N GLY A 57 -19.81 0.94 -9.93
CA GLY A 57 -21.03 1.76 -9.94
C GLY A 57 -20.88 3.18 -9.39
N PHE A 58 -19.72 3.55 -8.85
CA PHE A 58 -19.45 4.93 -8.46
C PHE A 58 -19.18 5.83 -9.68
N THR A 59 -19.75 7.04 -9.67
CA THR A 59 -19.56 8.02 -10.75
C THR A 59 -18.20 8.71 -10.64
N LYS A 60 -17.69 9.25 -11.76
CA LYS A 60 -16.44 10.04 -11.79
C LYS A 60 -16.43 11.26 -10.85
N ARG A 61 -17.58 11.68 -10.29
CA ARG A 61 -17.66 12.77 -9.29
C ARG A 61 -17.33 12.33 -7.86
N ALA A 62 -17.16 11.02 -7.63
CA ALA A 62 -16.81 10.45 -6.34
C ALA A 62 -15.29 10.31 -6.11
N GLU A 63 -14.45 11.05 -6.86
CA GLU A 63 -12.98 10.98 -6.73
C GLU A 63 -12.48 11.27 -5.31
N ALA A 64 -13.16 12.15 -4.55
CA ALA A 64 -12.86 12.37 -3.13
C ALA A 64 -13.04 11.09 -2.28
N GLY A 65 -13.90 10.18 -2.72
CA GLY A 65 -14.10 8.87 -2.11
C GLY A 65 -12.91 7.93 -2.27
N GLU A 66 -12.05 8.09 -3.29
CA GLU A 66 -10.87 7.23 -3.46
C GLU A 66 -9.96 7.28 -2.23
N HIS A 67 -9.76 8.48 -1.67
CA HIS A 67 -8.96 8.66 -0.47
C HIS A 67 -9.56 7.93 0.74
N MET A 68 -10.87 8.05 0.94
CA MET A 68 -11.55 7.42 2.07
C MET A 68 -11.59 5.89 1.95
N TYR A 69 -11.92 5.37 0.77
CA TYR A 69 -11.95 3.93 0.54
C TYR A 69 -10.55 3.30 0.59
N ALA A 70 -9.50 4.04 0.24
CA ALA A 70 -8.13 3.51 0.31
C ALA A 70 -7.75 3.08 1.73
N PHE A 71 -8.27 3.76 2.75
CA PHE A 71 -8.05 3.36 4.14
C PHE A 71 -8.65 1.99 4.45
N ASP A 72 -9.87 1.70 4.00
CA ASP A 72 -10.50 0.40 4.22
C ASP A 72 -9.67 -0.74 3.62
N TYR A 73 -9.26 -0.61 2.36
CA TYR A 73 -8.37 -1.61 1.72
C TYR A 73 -7.04 -1.76 2.46
N ALA A 74 -6.47 -0.67 2.98
CA ALA A 74 -5.23 -0.74 3.75
C ALA A 74 -5.41 -1.53 5.06
N TYR A 75 -6.52 -1.33 5.79
CA TYR A 75 -6.82 -2.05 7.03
C TYR A 75 -7.07 -3.55 6.83
N GLN A 76 -7.52 -3.94 5.64
CA GLN A 76 -7.73 -5.34 5.26
C GLN A 76 -6.43 -6.12 5.04
N LEU A 77 -5.29 -5.45 4.82
CA LEU A 77 -3.98 -6.08 4.63
C LEU A 77 -3.44 -6.63 5.95
N LYS A 78 -3.73 -7.90 6.23
CA LYS A 78 -3.37 -8.59 7.48
C LYS A 78 -1.87 -8.65 7.67
N ALA A 79 -1.11 -8.96 6.61
CA ALA A 79 0.34 -9.02 6.69
C ALA A 79 0.98 -7.66 7.05
N VAL A 80 0.45 -6.54 6.52
CA VAL A 80 0.93 -5.19 6.90
C VAL A 80 0.65 -4.92 8.37
N ARG A 81 -0.58 -5.20 8.82
CA ARG A 81 -0.98 -4.98 10.22
C ARG A 81 -0.11 -5.80 11.18
N ASN A 82 0.08 -7.08 10.90
CA ASN A 82 0.90 -7.95 11.73
C ASN A 82 2.36 -7.49 11.77
N TRP A 83 2.90 -7.06 10.63
CA TRP A 83 4.25 -6.49 10.58
C TRP A 83 4.38 -5.22 11.40
N LEU A 84 3.42 -4.29 11.29
CA LEU A 84 3.40 -3.03 12.02
C LEU A 84 3.32 -3.25 13.55
N LEU A 85 2.45 -4.15 13.99
CA LEU A 85 2.22 -4.44 15.41
C LEU A 85 3.30 -5.34 16.03
N GLY A 86 4.06 -6.06 15.20
CA GLY A 86 5.21 -6.86 15.62
C GLY A 86 6.53 -6.09 15.65
N GLN A 87 6.53 -4.78 15.41
CA GLN A 87 7.71 -3.94 15.54
C GLN A 87 8.06 -3.77 17.03
N HIS A 88 9.36 -3.87 17.35
CA HIS A 88 9.89 -3.66 18.68
C HIS A 88 11.05 -2.65 18.60
N LYS A 89 11.28 -1.90 19.69
CA LYS A 89 12.34 -0.87 19.78
C LYS A 89 13.71 -1.48 20.02
#